data_AF-A0A6T7HNB6-F1
#
_entry.id   AF-A0A6T7HNB6-F1
#
_cell.length_a   1.000
_cell.length_b   1.000
_cell.length_c   1.000
_cell.angle_alpha   90.00
_cell.angle_beta   90.00
_cell.angle_gamma   90.00
#
_symmetry.space_group_name_H-M   'P 1'
#
loop_
_entity.id
_entity.type
_entity.pdbx_description
1 polymer ?
#
loop_
_entity_poly.entity_id
_entity_poly.type
_entity_poly.pdbx_seq_one_letter_code
_entity_poly.pdbx_strand_id
1 'polypeptide(L)'
;SELAGYVSCLVADSARGGAASVVESFQRLDFAQQRAIQSSLLAMDRLMEVQKKFSVDQGSSRAQLELGTCDVVTAWAAGCSWSEALEMSGTAPGDLVRVLNRALDALRQFGNLPYMPVRGTYSENDDDDNSNAVQAIAPGIHPDIRRLCREAAQAMDRYPVKDPLPFDEDDEIVNELELIENEEAETETDASVEG
;
A
#
# COMPACT_ATOMS: atom_id res chain seq x y z
N SER A 1 -5.43 8.68 6.89
CA SER A 1 -6.13 7.60 7.60
C SER A 1 -7.01 6.77 6.68
N GLU A 2 -7.91 7.37 5.89
CA GLU A 2 -8.87 6.65 5.04
C GLU A 2 -8.25 5.64 4.07
N LEU A 3 -7.09 5.99 3.49
CA LEU A 3 -6.34 5.11 2.60
C LEU A 3 -5.90 3.81 3.29
N ALA A 4 -5.54 3.86 4.59
CA ALA A 4 -5.19 2.67 5.36
C ALA A 4 -6.40 1.74 5.51
N GLY A 5 -7.57 2.32 5.83
CA GLY A 5 -8.83 1.58 5.88
C GLY A 5 -9.16 0.91 4.57
N TYR A 6 -9.11 1.66 3.46
CA TYR A 6 -9.35 1.11 2.13
C TYR A 6 -8.37 -0.02 1.77
N VAL A 7 -7.07 0.15 2.06
CA VAL A 7 -6.06 -0.89 1.81
C VAL A 7 -6.32 -2.14 2.66
N SER A 8 -6.83 -1.99 3.89
CA SER A 8 -7.20 -3.14 4.70
C SER A 8 -8.28 -4.01 4.04
N CYS A 9 -9.21 -3.41 3.30
CA CYS A 9 -10.23 -4.15 2.55
C CYS A 9 -9.66 -5.08 1.49
N LEU A 10 -8.44 -4.79 0.99
CA LEU A 10 -7.77 -5.56 -0.05
C LEU A 10 -6.97 -6.75 0.51
N VAL A 11 -6.59 -6.70 1.79
CA VAL A 11 -5.63 -7.65 2.39
C VAL A 11 -6.14 -8.38 3.63
N ALA A 12 -7.30 -7.97 4.16
CA ALA A 12 -7.96 -8.70 5.23
C ALA A 12 -8.46 -10.04 4.69
N ASP A 13 -8.13 -11.11 5.41
CA ASP A 13 -8.79 -12.39 5.19
C ASP A 13 -10.18 -12.34 5.85
N SER A 14 -11.17 -12.94 5.20
CA SER A 14 -12.53 -13.05 5.72
C SER A 14 -12.50 -13.50 7.19
N ALA A 15 -12.80 -12.57 8.10
CA ALA A 15 -12.64 -12.80 9.53
C ALA A 15 -13.61 -13.90 9.97
N ARG A 16 -13.13 -14.87 10.75
CA ARG A 16 -13.93 -16.01 11.25
C ARG A 16 -15.01 -15.63 12.27
N GLY A 17 -15.31 -14.36 12.48
CA GLY A 17 -16.18 -13.90 13.57
C GLY A 17 -17.13 -12.79 13.17
N GLY A 18 -18.43 -13.10 13.19
CA GLY A 18 -19.52 -12.23 13.66
C GLY A 18 -19.59 -10.77 13.20
N ALA A 19 -19.05 -10.42 12.04
CA ALA A 19 -19.09 -9.05 11.55
C ALA A 19 -20.53 -8.59 11.29
N ALA A 20 -20.78 -7.31 11.59
CA ALA A 20 -21.96 -6.59 11.16
C ALA A 20 -22.26 -6.85 9.67
N SER A 21 -23.52 -6.72 9.26
CA SER A 21 -23.90 -6.85 7.85
C SER A 21 -22.96 -6.00 6.99
N VAL A 22 -22.51 -6.51 5.83
CA VAL A 22 -21.67 -5.76 4.88
C VAL A 22 -22.26 -4.37 4.59
N VAL A 23 -23.58 -4.28 4.56
CA VAL A 23 -24.32 -3.02 4.38
C VAL A 23 -24.10 -2.05 5.55
N GLU A 24 -24.12 -2.58 6.77
CA GLU A 24 -23.89 -1.79 7.99
C GLU A 24 -22.43 -1.32 8.06
N SER A 25 -21.47 -2.21 7.79
CA SER A 25 -20.06 -1.82 7.68
C SER A 25 -19.84 -0.73 6.64
N PHE A 26 -20.47 -0.86 5.46
CA PHE A 26 -20.38 0.15 4.40
C PHE A 26 -20.97 1.50 4.82
N GLN A 27 -22.12 1.50 5.52
CA GLN A 27 -22.78 2.72 5.98
C GLN A 27 -22.00 3.49 7.05
N ARG A 28 -21.12 2.82 7.80
CA ARG A 28 -20.24 3.45 8.80
C ARG A 28 -19.03 4.16 8.21
N LEU A 29 -18.70 3.90 6.94
CA LEU A 29 -17.54 4.50 6.27
C LEU A 29 -17.82 5.94 5.84
N ASP A 30 -16.77 6.74 5.73
CA ASP A 30 -16.89 8.09 5.19
C ASP A 30 -17.19 8.06 3.68
N PHE A 31 -17.75 9.15 3.16
CA PHE A 31 -18.21 9.27 1.77
C PHE A 31 -17.10 8.98 0.76
N ALA A 32 -15.87 9.43 1.01
CA ALA A 32 -14.74 9.18 0.13
C ALA A 32 -14.42 7.68 0.05
N GLN A 33 -14.42 6.98 1.18
CA GLN A 33 -14.19 5.54 1.26
C GLN A 33 -15.33 4.74 0.61
N GLN A 34 -16.58 5.11 0.87
CA GLN A 34 -17.75 4.51 0.23
C GLN A 34 -17.63 4.57 -1.30
N ARG A 35 -17.26 5.73 -1.84
CA ARG A 35 -17.07 5.93 -3.29
C ARG A 35 -15.90 5.11 -3.84
N ALA A 36 -14.78 5.04 -3.12
CA ALA A 36 -13.63 4.23 -3.51
C ALA A 36 -13.99 2.73 -3.56
N ILE A 37 -14.72 2.24 -2.55
CA ILE A 37 -15.18 0.85 -2.48
C ILE A 37 -16.14 0.55 -3.63
N GLN A 38 -17.13 1.41 -3.89
CA GLN A 38 -18.05 1.22 -5.03
C GLN A 38 -17.31 1.14 -6.36
N SER A 39 -16.32 2.01 -6.57
CA SER A 39 -15.50 1.99 -7.78
C SER A 39 -14.68 0.70 -7.90
N SER A 40 -14.20 0.18 -6.76
CA SER A 40 -13.41 -1.05 -6.70
C SER A 40 -14.26 -2.30 -6.93
N LEU A 41 -15.49 -2.33 -6.42
CA LEU A 41 -16.47 -3.39 -6.70
C LEU A 41 -16.78 -3.47 -8.20
N LEU A 42 -16.98 -2.34 -8.87
CA LEU A 42 -17.17 -2.31 -10.33
C LEU A 42 -15.94 -2.83 -11.09
N ALA A 43 -14.73 -2.51 -10.63
CA ALA A 43 -13.50 -3.03 -11.22
C ALA A 43 -13.37 -4.55 -11.01
N MET A 44 -13.78 -5.05 -9.84
CA MET A 44 -13.81 -6.47 -9.53
C MET A 44 -14.84 -7.24 -10.34
N ASP A 45 -16.03 -6.69 -10.57
CA ASP A 45 -17.03 -7.33 -11.44
C ASP A 45 -16.45 -7.55 -12.84
N ARG A 46 -15.78 -6.55 -13.40
CA ARG A 46 -15.07 -6.68 -14.69
C ARG A 46 -13.95 -7.71 -14.63
N LEU A 47 -13.19 -7.76 -13.54
CA LEU A 47 -12.15 -8.77 -13.35
C LEU A 47 -12.75 -10.18 -13.33
N MET A 48 -13.85 -10.38 -12.61
CA MET A 48 -14.56 -11.66 -12.53
C MET A 48 -15.14 -12.09 -13.89
N GLU A 49 -15.68 -11.15 -14.67
CA GLU A 49 -16.12 -11.41 -16.05
C GLU A 49 -14.98 -11.92 -16.92
N VAL A 50 -13.80 -11.29 -16.84
CA VAL A 50 -12.60 -11.70 -17.57
C VAL A 50 -12.10 -13.06 -17.10
N GLN A 51 -11.98 -13.29 -15.79
CA GLN A 51 -11.58 -14.58 -15.22
C GLN A 51 -12.52 -15.71 -15.68
N LYS A 52 -13.84 -15.47 -15.69
CA LYS A 52 -14.83 -16.40 -16.19
C LYS A 52 -14.66 -16.68 -17.68
N LYS A 53 -14.42 -15.64 -18.49
CA LYS A 53 -14.18 -15.78 -19.93
C LYS A 53 -12.97 -16.67 -20.24
N PHE A 54 -11.93 -16.61 -19.41
CA PHE A 54 -10.72 -17.41 -19.58
C PHE A 54 -10.68 -18.69 -18.74
N SER A 55 -11.79 -19.07 -18.09
CA SER A 55 -11.89 -20.28 -17.26
C SER A 55 -10.80 -20.37 -16.19
N VAL A 56 -10.43 -19.25 -15.58
CA VAL A 56 -9.54 -19.24 -14.42
C VAL A 56 -10.17 -20.07 -13.31
N ASP A 57 -9.37 -20.94 -12.69
CA ASP A 57 -9.82 -21.83 -11.63
C ASP A 57 -10.54 -21.08 -10.50
N GLN A 58 -11.65 -21.63 -10.02
CA GLN A 58 -12.49 -20.97 -9.00
C GLN A 58 -11.80 -20.81 -7.65
N GLY A 59 -10.77 -21.61 -7.35
CA GLY A 59 -9.93 -21.43 -6.17
C GLY A 59 -9.00 -20.23 -6.30
N SER A 60 -8.60 -19.88 -7.53
CA SER A 60 -7.69 -18.76 -7.83
C SER A 60 -8.44 -17.47 -8.21
N SER A 61 -9.74 -17.55 -8.53
CA SER A 61 -10.54 -16.42 -9.01
C SER A 61 -11.28 -15.65 -7.89
N ARG A 62 -11.02 -15.96 -6.61
CA ARG A 62 -11.71 -15.31 -5.49
C ARG A 62 -11.04 -13.98 -5.15
N ALA A 63 -11.53 -12.90 -5.74
CA ALA A 63 -11.26 -11.55 -5.28
C ALA A 63 -12.48 -11.05 -4.49
N GLN A 64 -12.29 -10.64 -3.23
CA GLN A 64 -13.35 -10.08 -2.38
C GLN A 64 -12.78 -8.88 -1.61
N LEU A 65 -13.62 -7.87 -1.38
CA LEU A 65 -13.30 -6.75 -0.49
C LEU A 65 -13.88 -7.03 0.89
N GLU A 66 -13.04 -7.03 1.90
CA GLU A 66 -13.45 -7.27 3.27
C GLU A 66 -13.63 -5.94 4.02
N LEU A 67 -14.87 -5.50 4.16
CA LEU A 67 -15.18 -4.20 4.76
C LEU A 67 -15.14 -4.21 6.30
N GLY A 68 -15.12 -5.40 6.91
CA GLY A 68 -15.29 -5.57 8.35
C GLY A 68 -14.21 -4.94 9.22
N THR A 69 -13.03 -4.62 8.65
CA THR A 69 -11.92 -3.99 9.37
C THR A 69 -11.61 -2.57 8.90
N CYS A 70 -12.35 -2.07 7.92
CA CYS A 70 -12.04 -0.80 7.27
C CYS A 70 -12.17 0.39 8.24
N ASP A 71 -13.23 0.39 9.05
CA ASP A 71 -13.53 1.43 10.03
C ASP A 71 -12.48 1.47 11.16
N VAL A 72 -12.15 0.31 11.76
CA VAL A 72 -11.15 0.22 12.82
C VAL A 72 -9.75 0.58 12.33
N VAL A 73 -9.37 0.16 11.12
CA VAL A 73 -8.04 0.52 10.56
C VAL A 73 -7.99 2.01 10.23
N THR A 74 -9.10 2.59 9.75
CA THR A 74 -9.19 4.04 9.53
C THR A 74 -9.04 4.81 10.84
N ALA A 75 -9.76 4.39 11.89
CA ALA A 75 -9.66 4.99 13.22
C ALA A 75 -8.25 4.84 13.81
N TRP A 76 -7.62 3.68 13.61
CA TRP A 76 -6.24 3.44 14.04
C TRP A 76 -5.28 4.40 13.34
N ALA A 77 -5.35 4.53 12.02
CA ALA A 77 -4.52 5.49 11.29
C ALA A 77 -4.87 6.96 11.60
N ALA A 78 -6.02 7.23 12.23
CA ALA A 78 -6.41 8.55 12.72
C ALA A 78 -5.93 8.84 14.15
N GLY A 79 -5.37 7.84 14.84
CA GLY A 79 -4.78 8.01 16.18
C GLY A 79 -5.65 7.54 17.34
N CYS A 80 -6.70 6.72 17.13
CA CYS A 80 -7.48 6.18 18.25
C CYS A 80 -6.62 5.34 19.22
N SER A 81 -7.03 5.17 20.46
CA SER A 81 -6.33 4.31 21.41
C SER A 81 -6.49 2.82 21.06
N TRP A 82 -5.58 1.98 21.58
CA TRP A 82 -5.68 0.53 21.39
C TRP A 82 -6.96 -0.06 22.00
N SER A 83 -7.39 0.46 23.16
CA SER A 83 -8.65 0.08 23.79
C SER A 83 -9.86 0.40 22.90
N GLU A 84 -9.92 1.61 22.32
CA GLU A 84 -11.00 1.98 21.41
C GLU A 84 -11.01 1.11 20.15
N ALA A 85 -9.83 0.81 19.58
CA ALA A 85 -9.71 -0.05 18.41
C ALA A 85 -10.23 -1.48 18.69
N LEU A 86 -9.93 -2.04 19.86
CA LEU A 86 -10.43 -3.34 20.28
C LEU A 86 -11.94 -3.35 20.43
N GLU A 87 -12.50 -2.36 21.11
CA GLU A 87 -13.95 -2.20 21.29
C GLU A 87 -14.68 -2.05 19.96
N MET A 88 -14.13 -1.25 19.03
CA MET A 88 -14.68 -1.05 17.69
C MET A 88 -14.64 -2.33 16.86
N SER A 89 -13.51 -3.05 16.88
CA SER A 89 -13.34 -4.25 16.06
C SER A 89 -14.22 -5.42 16.51
N GLY A 90 -14.47 -5.55 17.81
CA GLY A 90 -15.11 -6.74 18.39
C GLY A 90 -14.30 -8.03 18.20
N THR A 91 -13.04 -7.93 17.77
CA THR A 91 -12.16 -9.09 17.49
C THR A 91 -11.18 -9.36 18.61
N ALA A 92 -10.59 -10.56 18.61
CA ALA A 92 -9.52 -10.88 19.55
C ALA A 92 -8.30 -9.99 19.28
N PRO A 93 -7.56 -9.53 20.31
CA PRO A 93 -6.43 -8.62 20.14
C PRO A 93 -5.38 -9.09 19.13
N GLY A 94 -5.05 -10.39 19.13
CA GLY A 94 -4.09 -10.95 18.19
C GLY A 94 -4.56 -10.94 16.74
N ASP A 95 -5.87 -11.04 16.48
CA ASP A 95 -6.42 -10.96 15.13
C ASP A 95 -6.38 -9.53 14.62
N LEU A 96 -6.71 -8.55 15.48
CA LEU A 96 -6.61 -7.14 15.12
C LEU A 96 -5.17 -6.73 14.80
N VAL A 97 -4.19 -7.17 15.60
CA VAL A 97 -2.75 -6.92 15.32
C VAL A 97 -2.36 -7.49 13.96
N ARG A 98 -2.80 -8.71 13.61
CA ARG A 98 -2.51 -9.31 12.29
C ARG A 98 -3.09 -8.50 11.14
N VAL A 99 -4.34 -8.03 11.28
CA VAL A 99 -4.98 -7.19 10.26
C VAL A 99 -4.23 -5.87 10.10
N LEU A 100 -3.88 -5.20 11.21
CA LEU A 100 -3.14 -3.93 11.18
C LEU A 100 -1.75 -4.09 10.54
N ASN A 101 -1.02 -5.16 10.88
CA ASN A 101 0.27 -5.47 10.28
C ASN A 101 0.18 -5.74 8.78
N ARG A 102 -0.81 -6.54 8.34
CA ARG A 102 -1.01 -6.78 6.90
C ARG A 102 -1.35 -5.50 6.14
N ALA A 103 -2.21 -4.66 6.71
CA ALA A 103 -2.53 -3.36 6.12
C ALA A 103 -1.29 -2.45 6.05
N LEU A 104 -0.47 -2.43 7.11
CA LEU A 104 0.80 -1.68 7.15
C LEU A 104 1.78 -2.19 6.09
N ASP A 105 1.97 -3.50 5.98
CA ASP A 105 2.85 -4.12 4.98
C ASP A 105 2.39 -3.80 3.56
N ALA A 106 1.08 -3.85 3.30
CA ALA A 106 0.51 -3.48 2.01
C ALA A 106 0.72 -2.00 1.69
N LEU A 107 0.56 -1.10 2.66
CA LEU A 107 0.85 0.32 2.50
C LEU A 107 2.34 0.57 2.18
N ARG A 108 3.25 -0.15 2.86
CA ARG A 108 4.69 -0.09 2.58
C ARG A 108 4.99 -0.59 1.16
N GLN A 109 4.39 -1.68 0.75
CA GLN A 109 4.52 -2.21 -0.62
C GLN A 109 4.02 -1.19 -1.65
N PHE A 110 2.80 -0.66 -1.50
CA PHE A 110 2.25 0.34 -2.42
C PHE A 110 3.04 1.65 -2.46
N GLY A 111 3.58 2.08 -1.32
CA GLY A 111 4.45 3.25 -1.22
C GLY A 111 5.81 3.10 -1.93
N ASN A 112 6.20 1.86 -2.24
CA ASN A 112 7.48 1.52 -2.88
C ASN A 112 7.32 0.97 -4.30
N LEU A 113 6.10 0.83 -4.83
CA LEU A 113 5.91 0.40 -6.20
C LEU A 113 6.52 1.40 -7.19
N PRO A 114 7.17 0.92 -8.27
CA PRO A 114 7.73 1.80 -9.28
C PRO A 114 6.61 2.62 -9.92
N TYR A 115 6.95 3.83 -10.37
CA TYR A 115 6.06 4.64 -11.20
C TYR A 115 6.61 4.60 -12.62
N MET A 116 5.77 4.17 -13.56
CA MET A 116 6.06 4.31 -14.98
C MET A 116 4.97 5.21 -15.58
N PRO A 117 5.30 6.48 -15.90
CA PRO A 117 4.33 7.37 -16.55
C PRO A 117 3.90 6.77 -17.89
N VAL A 118 2.58 6.75 -18.14
CA VAL A 118 1.96 6.25 -19.39
C VAL A 118 2.46 6.98 -20.65
N ARG A 119 3.17 8.11 -20.49
CA ARG A 119 3.71 8.88 -21.60
C ARG A 119 5.04 8.29 -22.07
N GLY A 120 4.99 7.54 -23.18
CA GLY A 120 6.12 7.48 -24.10
C GLY A 120 6.83 6.14 -24.26
N THR A 121 6.11 5.03 -24.43
CA THR A 121 6.60 3.99 -25.35
C THR A 121 5.91 4.18 -26.70
N TYR A 122 6.11 5.35 -27.31
CA TYR A 122 6.17 5.37 -28.77
C TYR A 122 7.53 4.74 -29.07
N SER A 123 7.52 3.50 -29.54
CA SER A 123 8.65 2.96 -30.28
C SER A 123 8.95 3.97 -31.38
N GLU A 124 10.03 4.74 -31.24
CA GLU A 124 10.48 5.70 -32.29
C GLU A 124 10.88 4.99 -33.60
N ASN A 125 10.66 3.67 -33.71
CA ASN A 125 11.06 2.83 -34.82
C ASN A 125 9.95 1.94 -35.43
N ASP A 126 8.66 2.09 -35.08
CA ASP A 126 7.59 1.29 -35.69
C ASP A 126 6.87 2.05 -36.82
N ASP A 127 7.45 1.97 -38.02
CA ASP A 127 6.84 2.32 -39.32
C ASP A 127 5.73 1.32 -39.76
N ASP A 128 5.15 0.53 -38.84
CA ASP A 128 4.21 -0.53 -39.19
C ASP A 128 2.77 -0.22 -38.71
N ASP A 129 1.91 0.00 -39.71
CA ASP A 129 0.54 0.52 -39.68
C ASP A 129 -0.50 -0.44 -39.06
N ASN A 130 -0.18 -1.07 -37.92
CA ASN A 130 -1.11 -1.96 -37.23
C ASN A 130 -0.82 -2.21 -35.73
N SER A 131 -0.46 -1.20 -34.95
CA SER A 131 -0.18 -1.39 -33.52
C SER A 131 -1.42 -1.19 -32.64
N ASN A 132 -2.30 -2.19 -32.60
CA ASN A 132 -3.21 -2.40 -31.47
C ASN A 132 -2.40 -2.96 -30.28
N ALA A 133 -1.34 -2.25 -29.90
CA ALA A 133 -0.35 -2.70 -28.92
C ALA A 133 -0.98 -2.67 -27.52
N VAL A 134 -1.41 -3.85 -27.07
CA VAL A 134 -1.70 -4.10 -25.65
C VAL A 134 -0.42 -3.72 -24.88
N GLN A 135 -0.49 -2.68 -24.04
CA GLN A 135 0.62 -2.29 -23.18
C GLN A 135 1.08 -3.51 -22.38
N ALA A 136 2.28 -4.00 -22.68
CA ALA A 136 2.83 -5.18 -22.02
C ALA A 136 3.23 -4.92 -20.56
N ILE A 137 3.31 -3.65 -20.15
CA ILE A 137 3.77 -3.23 -18.82
C ILE A 137 2.71 -2.30 -18.22
N ALA A 138 2.21 -2.68 -17.04
CA ALA A 138 1.25 -1.87 -16.31
C ALA A 138 1.90 -0.56 -15.87
N PRO A 139 1.29 0.61 -16.14
CA PRO A 139 1.80 1.87 -15.63
C PRO A 139 1.74 1.83 -14.10
N GLY A 140 2.88 2.08 -13.47
CA GLY A 140 3.00 2.02 -12.02
C GLY A 140 2.10 3.00 -11.26
N ILE A 141 2.20 3.02 -9.93
CA ILE A 141 1.33 3.85 -9.08
C ILE A 141 1.72 5.33 -9.15
N HIS A 142 0.73 6.22 -9.30
CA HIS A 142 0.92 7.68 -9.32
C HIS A 142 1.74 8.16 -8.09
N PRO A 143 2.69 9.10 -8.25
CA PRO A 143 3.56 9.55 -7.16
C PRO A 143 2.79 10.05 -5.92
N ASP A 144 1.66 10.75 -6.11
CA ASP A 144 0.83 11.21 -4.99
C ASP A 144 0.22 10.06 -4.19
N ILE A 145 -0.20 8.98 -4.85
CA ILE A 145 -0.75 7.81 -4.17
C ILE A 145 0.36 7.15 -3.35
N ARG A 146 1.60 7.07 -3.87
CA ARG A 146 2.74 6.54 -3.10
C ARG A 146 3.03 7.40 -1.87
N ARG A 147 3.02 8.73 -2.01
CA ARG A 147 3.19 9.66 -0.89
C ARG A 147 2.11 9.39 0.17
N LEU A 148 0.85 9.30 -0.23
CA LEU A 148 -0.27 9.01 0.68
C LEU A 148 -0.13 7.63 1.35
N CYS A 149 0.36 6.61 0.63
CA CYS A 149 0.64 5.29 1.21
C CYS A 149 1.73 5.36 2.28
N ARG A 150 2.80 6.14 2.07
CA ARG A 150 3.87 6.34 3.05
C ARG A 150 3.38 7.09 4.29
N GLU A 151 2.59 8.15 4.10
CA GLU A 151 1.97 8.90 5.21
C GLU A 151 1.01 8.02 6.02
N ALA A 152 0.19 7.21 5.34
CA ALA A 152 -0.69 6.26 6.01
C ALA A 152 0.09 5.17 6.75
N ALA A 153 1.20 4.67 6.19
CA ALA A 153 2.07 3.70 6.87
C ALA A 153 2.69 4.30 8.14
N GLN A 154 3.20 5.54 8.07
CA GLN A 154 3.73 6.25 9.24
C GLN A 154 2.69 6.43 10.33
N ALA A 155 1.44 6.75 9.98
CA ALA A 155 0.35 6.91 10.95
C ALA A 155 -0.09 5.57 11.58
N MET A 156 0.08 4.45 10.87
CA MET A 156 -0.22 3.10 11.35
C MET A 156 0.88 2.54 12.27
N ASP A 157 2.12 3.00 12.10
CA ASP A 157 3.34 2.50 12.75
C ASP A 157 3.48 2.96 14.21
N ARG A 158 2.65 2.37 15.08
CA ARG A 158 2.63 2.65 16.52
C ARG A 158 2.28 1.41 17.34
N TYR A 159 2.65 1.40 18.62
CA TYR A 159 2.38 0.28 19.52
C TYR A 159 0.87 -0.02 19.62
N PRO A 160 0.41 -1.28 19.56
CA PRO A 160 1.19 -2.54 19.59
C PRO A 160 1.52 -3.12 18.20
N VAL A 161 1.20 -2.40 17.12
CA VAL A 161 1.53 -2.81 15.74
C VAL A 161 3.05 -2.73 15.53
N LYS A 162 3.68 -1.70 16.12
CA LYS A 162 5.11 -1.65 16.33
C LYS A 162 5.45 -2.54 17.53
N ASP A 163 6.18 -3.63 17.29
CA ASP A 163 6.93 -4.33 18.33
C ASP A 163 8.17 -3.47 18.59
N PRO A 164 8.33 -2.82 19.76
CA PRO A 164 9.64 -2.34 20.15
C PRO A 164 10.47 -3.59 20.41
N LEU A 165 11.09 -4.13 19.35
CA LEU A 165 12.20 -5.03 19.53
C LEU A 165 13.19 -4.27 20.42
N PRO A 166 13.67 -4.86 21.52
CA PRO A 166 14.61 -4.20 22.45
C PRO A 166 16.00 -3.95 21.84
N PHE A 167 16.12 -3.93 20.51
CA PHE A 167 17.35 -3.80 19.75
C PHE A 167 17.40 -2.51 18.92
N ASP A 168 16.31 -1.72 18.84
CA ASP A 168 16.25 -0.51 18.00
C ASP A 168 16.63 0.79 18.74
N GLU A 169 17.43 0.73 19.82
CA GLU A 169 17.98 1.96 20.43
C GLU A 169 19.29 2.44 19.76
N ASP A 170 19.90 1.66 18.85
CA ASP A 170 21.24 1.97 18.30
C ASP A 170 21.31 2.20 16.77
N ASP A 171 20.22 2.07 16.02
CA ASP A 171 20.25 2.38 14.58
C ASP A 171 19.90 3.86 14.34
N GLU A 172 20.83 4.74 14.76
CA GLU A 172 21.00 6.03 14.10
C GLU A 172 21.22 5.75 12.60
N ILE A 173 20.19 6.03 11.82
CA ILE A 173 20.23 6.01 10.35
C ILE A 173 21.32 7.00 9.93
N VAL A 174 22.54 6.51 9.73
CA VAL A 174 23.59 7.21 9.01
C VAL A 174 23.04 7.43 7.61
N ASN A 175 22.79 8.68 7.28
CA ASN A 175 22.31 9.13 6.00
C ASN A 175 23.43 8.89 4.97
N GLU A 176 23.53 7.67 4.43
CA GLU A 176 24.59 7.21 3.51
C GLU A 176 24.64 8.02 2.19
N LEU A 177 23.67 8.91 1.98
CA LEU A 177 23.62 9.86 0.87
C LEU A 177 24.46 11.13 1.07
N GLU A 178 24.93 11.45 2.28
CA GLU A 178 25.81 12.62 2.52
C GLU A 178 27.31 12.29 2.45
N LEU A 179 27.69 11.00 2.37
CA LEU A 179 29.10 10.59 2.33
C LEU A 179 29.71 10.55 0.93
N ILE A 180 28.90 10.59 -0.14
CA ILE A 180 29.40 10.45 -1.51
C ILE A 180 29.89 11.80 -2.10
N GLU A 181 29.41 12.95 -1.60
CA GLU A 181 29.81 14.26 -2.14
C GLU A 181 31.14 14.81 -1.58
N ASN A 182 31.72 14.20 -0.54
CA ASN A 182 32.96 14.70 0.09
C ASN A 182 34.25 13.97 -0.32
N GLU A 183 34.20 12.82 -0.99
CA GLU A 183 35.42 12.08 -1.36
C GLU A 183 36.04 12.51 -2.70
N GLU A 184 35.33 13.26 -3.56
CA GLU A 184 35.88 13.71 -4.86
C GLU A 184 36.66 15.04 -4.81
N ALA A 185 36.76 15.70 -3.66
CA ALA A 185 37.35 17.05 -3.56
C ALA A 185 38.82 17.12 -3.05
N GLU A 186 39.42 16.02 -2.57
CA GLU A 186 40.74 16.08 -1.89
C GLU A 186 41.93 15.45 -2.65
N THR A 187 41.80 15.07 -3.93
CA THR A 187 42.90 14.38 -4.65
C THR A 187 43.74 15.22 -5.63
N GLU A 188 43.58 16.55 -5.68
CA GLU A 188 44.35 17.41 -6.60
C GLU A 188 45.13 18.55 -5.89
N THR A 189 46.04 18.26 -4.96
CA THR A 189 47.14 19.22 -4.64
C THR A 189 48.37 18.53 -4.01
N ASP A 190 49.09 17.67 -4.73
CA ASP A 190 50.54 17.56 -4.47
C ASP A 190 51.32 16.93 -5.63
N ALA A 191 51.73 17.76 -6.60
CA ALA A 191 52.83 17.42 -7.49
C ALA A 191 53.38 18.69 -8.14
N SER A 192 54.33 19.37 -7.48
CA SER A 192 55.39 20.19 -8.14
C SER A 192 56.40 20.73 -7.12
N VAL A 193 57.34 19.88 -6.70
CA VAL A 193 58.69 20.33 -6.29
C VAL A 193 59.69 19.44 -7.02
N GLU A 194 60.44 20.03 -7.96
CA GLU A 194 61.90 19.90 -8.13
C GLU A 194 62.33 20.32 -9.55
N GLY A 195 63.28 21.25 -9.62
CA GLY A 195 63.93 21.74 -10.85
C GLY A 195 64.39 23.18 -10.75
#